data_AF-A0A9W9I393-F1
#
_entry.id   AF-A0A9W9I393-F1
#
_cell.length_a   1.000
_cell.length_b   1.000
_cell.length_c   1.000
_cell.angle_alpha   90.00
_cell.angle_beta   90.00
_cell.angle_gamma   90.00
#
_symmetry.space_group_name_H-M   'P 1'
#
loop_
_entity.id
_entity.type
_entity.pdbx_description
1 polymer ?
#
loop_
_entity_poly.entity_id
_entity_poly.type
_entity_poly.pdbx_seq_one_letter_code
_entity_poly.pdbx_strand_id
1 'polypeptide(L)'
;MAYNHRMSQQFHGTQQHHNRSRKKEDDNDALMRLPDKEIAGCINDIGIPFTPADLAKPNPQQIQMVFEWFAELLMNTTRETVEPAMHAAAEDICGDYPDIVPNDTRNLMGFFIGVRKLLTECGVNDFTFTDLTRPTHDRLVKIFSYLINFVRFRESQTPVIDEHFNKTEKTKTRIDTLYAENQEMEQRLAEMRRDQQANDVQVREKVARNDELKARLLELGREQSRVAETLDRVKSERARRQQQLEEKTERTVRSRQEAEKLRPYVLESPATLQSSLTELHENLMREKAHIDSMERRARALNTSADTFTVVSNDVQACVKLLEEISRELEKEDEEESRAARNKEAISDRGNNVREVEQTEKLLQRQLDRWNQRIESLRENAQQKAEAAQAQMEELRNVQKQLREERAEKQRDMERRRIRIEQTEKKMVDLKENIESEIQSAHDQYLKLEAHIKLYITEVEKSL
;
A
#
# COMPACT_ATOMS: atom_id res chain seq x y z
N MET A 1 64.57 63.57 48.33
CA MET A 1 63.59 64.59 48.75
C MET A 1 62.69 64.90 47.56
N ALA A 2 61.44 65.24 47.85
CA ALA A 2 60.40 65.78 46.97
C ALA A 2 59.63 64.77 46.08
N TYR A 3 58.46 64.41 46.61
CA TYR A 3 57.23 64.00 45.93
C TYR A 3 56.88 64.88 44.72
N ASN A 4 56.27 64.31 43.68
CA ASN A 4 54.99 64.82 43.19
C ASN A 4 54.18 63.83 42.33
N HIS A 5 52.88 64.13 42.25
CA HIS A 5 51.74 63.23 42.02
C HIS A 5 51.47 62.85 40.55
N ARG A 6 50.81 61.69 40.43
CA ARG A 6 50.13 61.12 39.26
C ARG A 6 49.32 62.14 38.45
N MET A 7 49.44 62.05 37.12
CA MET A 7 48.37 62.37 36.17
C MET A 7 48.19 61.22 35.18
N SER A 8 46.94 60.78 35.07
CA SER A 8 46.43 59.67 34.26
C SER A 8 46.47 60.02 32.76
N GLN A 9 47.11 59.17 31.94
CA GLN A 9 46.96 59.24 30.49
C GLN A 9 45.70 58.48 30.05
N GLN A 10 44.82 59.23 29.38
CA GLN A 10 43.64 58.73 28.68
C GLN A 10 44.06 57.75 27.57
N PHE A 11 43.51 56.53 27.63
CA PHE A 11 43.53 55.56 26.55
C PHE A 11 42.48 55.96 25.51
N HIS A 12 42.91 56.39 24.32
CA HIS A 12 42.06 56.53 23.15
C HIS A 12 41.76 55.13 22.60
N GLY A 13 40.57 54.61 22.91
CA GLY A 13 40.07 53.34 22.41
C GLY A 13 39.66 53.42 20.94
N THR A 14 40.23 52.51 20.16
CA THR A 14 39.90 52.16 18.77
C THR A 14 38.39 52.01 18.52
N GLN A 15 37.79 52.99 17.85
CA GLN A 15 36.37 52.99 17.45
C GLN A 15 36.14 52.68 15.96
N GLN A 16 37.15 52.20 15.23
CA GLN A 16 37.09 52.03 13.77
C GLN A 16 36.72 50.62 13.27
N HIS A 17 36.80 49.58 14.11
CA HIS A 17 36.53 48.20 13.65
C HIS A 17 35.06 47.74 13.76
N HIS A 18 34.22 48.42 14.52
CA HIS A 18 32.81 48.05 14.68
C HIS A 18 31.91 48.54 13.53
N ASN A 19 32.33 49.58 12.80
CA ASN A 19 31.51 50.19 11.76
C ASN A 19 31.46 49.37 10.46
N ARG A 20 32.39 48.43 10.24
CA ARG A 20 32.46 47.63 9.01
C ARG A 20 31.65 46.32 9.08
N SER A 21 31.38 45.78 10.27
CA SER A 21 30.49 44.63 10.46
C SER A 21 29.02 45.07 10.47
N ARG A 22 28.68 46.17 11.16
CA ARG A 22 27.34 46.78 11.10
C ARG A 22 26.91 47.11 9.68
N LYS A 23 27.81 47.69 8.88
CA LYS A 23 27.52 48.02 7.47
C LYS A 23 27.24 46.79 6.59
N LYS A 24 27.84 45.63 6.91
CA LYS A 24 27.62 44.36 6.20
C LYS A 24 26.33 43.67 6.65
N GLU A 25 25.97 43.78 7.93
CA GLU A 25 24.68 43.32 8.47
C GLU A 25 23.53 44.15 7.88
N ASP A 26 23.68 45.48 7.80
CA ASP A 26 22.69 46.39 7.21
C ASP A 26 22.48 46.11 5.70
N ASP A 27 23.54 45.81 4.93
CA ASP A 27 23.43 45.50 3.49
C ASP A 27 22.73 44.15 3.23
N ASN A 28 22.99 43.13 4.07
CA ASN A 28 22.30 41.83 3.99
C ASN A 28 20.84 41.93 4.46
N ASP A 29 20.57 42.70 5.52
CA ASP A 29 19.23 42.97 6.02
C ASP A 29 18.38 43.71 4.97
N ALA A 30 18.99 44.62 4.20
CA ALA A 30 18.30 45.33 3.12
C ALA A 30 17.90 44.41 1.95
N LEU A 31 18.70 43.38 1.65
CA LEU A 31 18.41 42.41 0.59
C LEU A 31 17.31 41.42 1.01
N MET A 32 17.25 41.09 2.30
CA MET A 32 16.30 40.10 2.84
C MET A 32 14.93 40.68 3.18
N ARG A 33 14.79 42.01 3.31
CA ARG A 33 13.52 42.67 3.66
C ARG A 33 12.51 42.60 2.51
N LEU A 34 11.35 42.03 2.79
CA LEU A 34 10.22 41.96 1.87
C LEU A 34 9.29 43.17 2.07
N PRO A 35 8.56 43.61 1.02
CA PRO A 35 7.58 44.69 1.18
C PRO A 35 6.37 44.20 2.00
N ASP A 36 5.78 45.11 2.79
CA ASP A 36 4.66 44.83 3.69
C ASP A 36 3.49 44.09 3.03
N LYS A 37 3.24 44.34 1.74
CA LYS A 37 2.20 43.67 0.97
C LYS A 37 2.51 42.20 0.69
N GLU A 38 3.77 41.87 0.44
CA GLU A 38 4.21 40.48 0.24
C GLU A 38 4.21 39.73 1.57
N ILE A 39 4.66 40.36 2.66
CA ILE A 39 4.61 39.77 4.00
C ILE A 39 3.15 39.44 4.36
N ALA A 40 2.24 40.39 4.16
CA ALA A 40 0.82 40.17 4.42
C ALA A 40 0.20 39.12 3.48
N GLY A 41 0.60 39.09 2.21
CA GLY A 41 0.19 38.07 1.25
C GLY A 41 0.58 36.66 1.71
N CYS A 42 1.86 36.45 2.03
CA CYS A 42 2.34 35.14 2.47
C CYS A 42 1.72 34.70 3.81
N ILE A 43 1.46 35.61 4.75
CA ILE A 43 0.77 35.27 6.00
C ILE A 43 -0.70 34.89 5.75
N ASN A 44 -1.39 35.54 4.80
CA ASN A 44 -2.72 35.13 4.36
C ASN A 44 -2.72 33.75 3.70
N ASP A 45 -1.72 33.46 2.87
CA ASP A 45 -1.58 32.17 2.18
C ASP A 45 -1.40 31.02 3.17
N ILE A 46 -0.79 31.30 4.34
CA ILE A 46 -0.63 30.36 5.45
C ILE A 46 -1.95 30.15 6.23
N GLY A 47 -2.99 30.97 5.97
CA GLY A 47 -4.35 30.78 6.51
C GLY A 47 -4.75 31.78 7.60
N ILE A 48 -3.93 32.79 7.88
CA ILE A 48 -4.25 33.84 8.87
C ILE A 48 -4.68 35.11 8.15
N PRO A 49 -5.89 35.63 8.36
CA PRO A 49 -6.32 36.90 7.78
C PRO A 49 -5.44 38.04 8.33
N PHE A 50 -4.51 38.53 7.52
CA PHE A 50 -3.51 39.52 7.91
C PHE A 50 -3.38 40.59 6.83
N THR A 51 -3.60 41.86 7.19
CA THR A 51 -3.52 42.97 6.24
C THR A 51 -2.23 43.78 6.42
N PRO A 52 -1.78 44.54 5.40
CA PRO A 52 -0.65 45.45 5.55
C PRO A 52 -0.85 46.50 6.66
N ALA A 53 -2.10 46.83 6.99
CA ALA A 53 -2.44 47.74 8.07
C ALA A 53 -2.16 47.12 9.45
N ASP A 54 -2.34 45.80 9.59
CA ASP A 54 -2.04 45.06 10.82
C ASP A 54 -0.53 44.96 11.04
N LEU A 55 0.28 44.95 9.98
CA LEU A 55 1.73 45.06 10.11
C LEU A 55 2.16 46.46 10.57
N ALA A 56 1.55 47.52 10.01
CA ALA A 56 1.84 48.91 10.35
C ALA A 56 1.45 49.28 11.79
N LYS A 57 0.38 48.67 12.32
CA LYS A 57 -0.07 48.79 13.72
C LYS A 57 -0.26 47.40 14.34
N PRO A 58 0.84 46.75 14.78
CA PRO A 58 0.78 45.35 15.18
C PRO A 58 0.02 45.17 16.49
N ASN A 59 -1.01 44.31 16.45
CA ASN A 59 -1.71 43.84 17.63
C ASN A 59 -0.94 42.65 18.24
N PRO A 60 -0.47 42.73 19.51
CA PRO A 60 0.28 41.66 20.16
C PRO A 60 -0.39 40.28 20.08
N GLN A 61 -1.73 40.22 20.19
CA GLN A 61 -2.47 38.96 20.19
C GLN A 61 -2.47 38.31 18.79
N GLN A 62 -2.66 39.10 17.75
CA GLN A 62 -2.61 38.61 16.37
C GLN A 62 -1.20 38.16 16.00
N ILE A 63 -0.17 38.90 16.43
CA ILE A 63 1.23 38.54 16.17
C ILE A 63 1.63 37.25 16.89
N GLN A 64 1.16 37.03 18.13
CA GLN A 64 1.37 35.77 18.84
C GLN A 64 0.74 34.60 18.09
N MET A 65 -0.49 34.75 17.60
CA MET A 65 -1.15 33.74 16.78
C MET A 65 -0.34 33.45 15.51
N VAL A 66 0.17 34.46 14.82
CA VAL A 66 1.04 34.27 13.64
C VAL A 66 2.30 33.46 13.99
N PHE A 67 2.99 33.78 15.09
CA PHE A 67 4.15 33.00 15.52
C PHE A 67 3.80 31.57 15.95
N GLU A 68 2.63 31.35 16.54
CA GLU A 68 2.13 30.02 16.91
C GLU A 68 1.95 29.14 15.67
N TRP A 69 1.32 29.67 14.63
CA TRP A 69 1.17 28.97 13.35
C TRP A 69 2.51 28.68 12.67
N PHE A 70 3.47 29.60 12.70
CA PHE A 70 4.81 29.31 12.15
C PHE A 70 5.55 28.25 12.96
N ALA A 71 5.41 28.23 14.28
CA ALA A 71 5.99 27.19 15.13
C ALA A 71 5.33 25.82 14.88
N GLU A 72 4.02 25.78 14.66
CA GLU A 72 3.30 24.57 14.26
C GLU A 72 3.75 24.08 12.88
N LEU A 73 3.79 24.97 11.88
CA LEU A 73 4.15 24.60 10.51
C LEU A 73 5.61 24.12 10.36
N LEU A 74 6.56 24.76 11.07
CA LEU A 74 7.99 24.50 10.91
C LEU A 74 8.53 23.48 11.91
N MET A 75 7.98 23.41 13.12
CA MET A 75 8.48 22.55 14.20
C MET A 75 7.47 21.51 14.69
N ASN A 76 6.25 21.46 14.12
CA ASN A 76 5.13 20.66 14.64
C ASN A 76 4.91 20.86 16.15
N THR A 77 5.21 22.07 16.65
CA THR A 77 5.12 22.40 18.08
C THR A 77 3.76 23.03 18.34
N THR A 78 2.82 22.25 18.89
CA THR A 78 1.51 22.74 19.32
C THR A 78 1.46 22.93 20.82
N ARG A 79 0.46 23.66 21.32
CA ARG A 79 0.18 23.80 22.76
C ARG A 79 0.15 22.46 23.50
N GLU A 80 -0.42 21.42 22.87
CA GLU A 80 -0.53 20.07 23.42
C GLU A 80 0.83 19.35 23.55
N THR A 81 1.83 19.74 22.76
CA THR A 81 3.20 19.19 22.87
C THR A 81 4.06 19.94 23.89
N VAL A 82 3.82 21.26 24.03
CA VAL A 82 4.59 22.12 24.93
C VAL A 82 4.14 21.97 26.38
N GLU A 83 2.84 21.87 26.62
CA GLU A 83 2.28 21.82 27.98
C GLU A 83 2.78 20.63 28.81
N PRO A 84 2.80 19.36 28.31
CA PRO A 84 3.34 18.23 29.06
C PRO A 84 4.84 18.36 29.33
N ALA A 85 5.60 18.87 28.35
CA ALA A 85 7.04 19.05 28.49
C ALA A 85 7.38 20.15 29.52
N MET A 86 6.62 21.25 29.53
CA MET A 86 6.79 22.34 30.50
C MET A 86 6.28 21.97 31.89
N HIS A 87 5.24 21.13 31.99
CA HIS A 87 4.77 20.57 33.26
C HIS A 87 5.83 19.68 33.91
N ALA A 88 6.37 18.72 33.15
CA ALA A 88 7.44 17.84 33.64
C ALA A 88 8.70 18.62 34.06
N ALA A 89 9.07 19.66 33.30
CA ALA A 89 10.19 20.53 33.66
C ALA A 89 9.91 21.36 34.93
N ALA A 90 8.66 21.75 35.17
CA ALA A 90 8.28 22.47 36.37
C ALA A 90 8.25 21.58 37.61
N GLU A 91 7.80 20.33 37.48
CA GLU A 91 7.89 19.33 38.56
C GLU A 91 9.35 19.03 38.93
N ASP A 92 10.25 18.94 37.94
CA ASP A 92 11.68 18.69 38.18
C ASP A 92 12.38 19.87 38.89
N ILE A 93 12.04 21.12 38.52
CA ILE A 93 12.69 22.32 39.06
C ILE A 93 12.05 22.80 40.38
N CYS A 94 10.72 22.74 40.48
CA CYS A 94 9.97 23.29 41.63
C CYS A 94 9.50 22.21 42.62
N GLY A 95 9.78 20.92 42.37
CA GLY A 95 9.50 19.80 43.27
C GLY A 95 8.03 19.77 43.73
N ASP A 96 7.82 19.84 45.05
CA ASP A 96 6.50 19.76 45.69
C ASP A 96 5.57 20.96 45.43
N TYR A 97 6.06 22.03 44.79
CA TYR A 97 5.26 23.21 44.46
C TYR A 97 5.28 23.52 42.96
N PRO A 98 4.77 22.61 42.12
CA PRO A 98 4.67 22.81 40.69
C PRO A 98 3.58 23.82 40.33
N ASP A 99 2.99 24.58 41.25
CA ASP A 99 2.02 25.65 40.96
C ASP A 99 2.56 27.06 41.22
N ILE A 100 3.81 27.21 41.67
CA ILE A 100 4.43 28.53 41.95
C ILE A 100 4.44 29.44 40.72
N VAL A 101 4.62 28.85 39.53
CA VAL A 101 4.55 29.57 38.25
C VAL A 101 3.24 29.16 37.58
N PRO A 102 2.33 30.10 37.28
CA PRO A 102 1.07 29.78 36.62
C PRO A 102 1.30 29.01 35.30
N ASN A 103 0.43 28.04 35.00
CA ASN A 103 0.52 27.20 33.80
C ASN A 103 0.66 28.05 32.51
N ASP A 104 -0.13 29.12 32.40
CA ASP A 104 -0.08 30.03 31.25
C ASP A 104 1.28 30.71 31.08
N THR A 105 1.95 31.06 32.19
CA THR A 105 3.28 31.71 32.14
C THR A 105 4.36 30.71 31.69
N ARG A 106 4.24 29.44 32.10
CA ARG A 106 5.17 28.38 31.66
C ARG A 106 5.01 28.05 30.19
N ASN A 107 3.77 27.86 29.74
CA ASN A 107 3.48 27.55 28.35
C ASN A 107 3.92 28.69 27.42
N LEU A 108 3.71 29.95 27.85
CA LEU A 108 4.21 31.12 27.11
C LEU A 108 5.75 31.17 27.06
N MET A 109 6.44 30.80 28.14
CA MET A 109 7.90 30.74 28.15
C MET A 109 8.44 29.60 27.29
N GLY A 110 7.80 28.42 27.34
CA GLY A 110 8.11 27.29 26.47
C GLY A 110 7.95 27.65 24.99
N PHE A 111 6.84 28.30 24.65
CA PHE A 111 6.59 28.86 23.33
C PHE A 111 7.67 29.87 22.92
N PHE A 112 7.98 30.86 23.78
CA PHE A 112 9.00 31.86 23.51
C PHE A 112 10.37 31.25 23.22
N ILE A 113 10.79 30.25 23.99
CA ILE A 113 12.06 29.54 23.78
C ILE A 113 12.03 28.76 22.46
N GLY A 114 10.91 28.11 22.14
CA GLY A 114 10.70 27.42 20.86
C GLY A 114 10.85 28.36 19.66
N VAL A 115 10.11 29.47 19.66
CA VAL A 115 10.19 30.50 18.61
C VAL A 115 11.58 31.12 18.53
N ARG A 116 12.24 31.37 19.67
CA ARG A 116 13.61 31.91 19.67
C ARG A 116 14.60 30.95 19.00
N LYS A 117 14.49 29.64 19.26
CA LYS A 117 15.32 28.63 18.59
C LYS A 117 15.06 28.62 17.08
N LEU A 118 13.79 28.62 16.68
CA LEU A 118 13.39 28.71 15.28
C LEU A 118 14.00 29.93 14.59
N LEU A 119 13.84 31.11 15.20
CA LEU A 119 14.33 32.37 14.64
C LEU A 119 15.85 32.43 14.58
N THR A 120 16.56 31.78 15.51
CA THR A 120 18.01 31.62 15.47
C THR A 120 18.43 30.84 14.21
N GLU A 121 17.73 29.74 13.89
CA GLU A 121 17.97 28.97 12.66
C GLU A 121 17.58 29.75 11.39
N CYS A 122 16.59 30.64 11.47
CA CYS A 122 16.24 31.57 10.39
C CYS A 122 17.24 32.74 10.24
N GLY A 123 18.21 32.91 11.15
CA GLY A 123 19.23 33.95 11.10
C GLY A 123 18.94 35.21 11.94
N VAL A 124 17.88 35.20 12.76
CA VAL A 124 17.51 36.27 13.69
C VAL A 124 17.89 35.87 15.12
N ASN A 125 19.05 36.33 15.56
CA ASN A 125 19.62 35.96 16.88
C ASN A 125 19.15 36.87 18.03
N ASP A 126 18.52 37.99 17.72
CA ASP A 126 18.19 39.06 18.66
C ASP A 126 16.72 39.09 19.06
N PHE A 127 15.96 38.00 18.89
CA PHE A 127 14.56 37.92 19.28
C PHE A 127 14.35 38.07 20.80
N THR A 128 13.45 38.96 21.19
CA THR A 128 13.19 39.31 22.60
C THR A 128 11.71 39.22 22.95
N PHE A 129 11.40 39.15 24.24
CA PHE A 129 10.02 39.09 24.71
C PHE A 129 9.20 40.35 24.36
N THR A 130 9.85 41.48 24.09
CA THR A 130 9.17 42.69 23.60
C THR A 130 8.59 42.50 22.20
N ASP A 131 9.10 41.57 21.40
CA ASP A 131 8.55 41.27 20.07
C ASP A 131 7.18 40.60 20.13
N LEU A 132 6.89 39.89 21.22
CA LEU A 132 5.59 39.26 21.46
C LEU A 132 4.61 40.18 22.21
N THR A 133 5.12 41.01 23.13
CA THR A 133 4.27 41.82 24.02
C THR A 133 4.06 43.24 23.53
N ARG A 134 5.04 43.82 22.82
CA ARG A 134 5.00 45.17 22.26
C ARG A 134 5.71 45.20 20.89
N PRO A 135 5.15 44.51 19.89
CA PRO A 135 5.74 44.45 18.56
C PRO A 135 5.91 45.84 17.95
N THR A 136 7.00 46.02 17.21
CA THR A 136 7.26 47.23 16.42
C THR A 136 7.29 46.87 14.94
N HIS A 137 6.77 47.75 14.08
CA HIS A 137 6.65 47.50 12.64
C HIS A 137 7.99 47.11 12.01
N ASP A 138 9.04 47.91 12.19
CA ASP A 138 10.36 47.66 11.58
C ASP A 138 10.96 46.30 11.97
N ARG A 139 10.75 45.92 13.22
CA ARG A 139 11.28 44.66 13.79
C ARG A 139 10.49 43.45 13.31
N LEU A 140 9.17 43.56 13.22
CA LEU A 140 8.34 42.50 12.63
C LEU A 140 8.58 42.31 11.15
N VAL A 141 8.75 43.40 10.39
CA VAL A 141 9.11 43.33 8.96
C VAL A 141 10.41 42.54 8.80
N LYS A 142 11.43 42.82 9.62
CA LYS A 142 12.68 42.04 9.62
C LYS A 142 12.39 40.57 9.96
N ILE A 143 11.78 40.28 11.10
CA ILE A 143 11.55 38.91 11.58
C ILE A 143 10.76 38.08 10.56
N PHE A 144 9.62 38.60 10.08
CA PHE A 144 8.79 37.88 9.11
C PHE A 144 9.46 37.74 7.75
N SER A 145 10.26 38.70 7.31
CA SER A 145 10.99 38.55 6.05
C SER A 145 11.99 37.39 6.10
N TYR A 146 12.76 37.29 7.19
CA TYR A 146 13.68 36.17 7.41
C TYR A 146 12.95 34.83 7.53
N LEU A 147 11.82 34.81 8.24
CA LEU A 147 11.00 33.61 8.42
C LEU A 147 10.36 33.14 7.10
N ILE A 148 9.81 34.07 6.29
CA ILE A 148 9.22 33.76 4.98
C ILE A 148 10.31 33.27 4.02
N ASN A 149 11.49 33.88 4.02
CA ASN A 149 12.60 33.41 3.19
C ASN A 149 13.05 32.00 3.58
N PHE A 150 13.04 31.67 4.89
CA PHE A 150 13.29 30.31 5.36
C PHE A 150 12.22 29.32 4.89
N VAL A 151 10.93 29.69 4.96
CA VAL A 151 9.83 28.85 4.45
C VAL A 151 9.98 28.62 2.94
N ARG A 152 10.23 29.68 2.16
CA ARG A 152 10.48 29.57 0.71
C ARG A 152 11.68 28.66 0.39
N PHE A 153 12.74 28.76 1.18
CA PHE A 153 13.89 27.87 1.04
C PHE A 153 13.50 26.42 1.33
N ARG A 154 12.78 26.15 2.42
CA ARG A 154 12.28 24.81 2.76
C ARG A 154 11.41 24.24 1.63
N GLU A 155 10.46 25.02 1.11
CA GLU A 155 9.59 24.62 -0.01
C GLU A 155 10.39 24.27 -1.27
N SER A 156 11.45 25.03 -1.56
CA SER A 156 12.34 24.73 -2.69
C SER A 156 13.11 23.40 -2.53
N GLN A 157 13.34 22.97 -1.29
CA GLN A 157 14.05 21.72 -0.96
C GLN A 157 13.11 20.52 -0.77
N THR A 158 11.81 20.74 -0.55
CA THR A 158 10.78 19.69 -0.47
C THR A 158 10.88 18.62 -1.55
N PRO A 159 11.03 18.91 -2.86
CA PRO A 159 11.11 17.86 -3.88
C PRO A 159 12.34 16.95 -3.71
N VAL A 160 13.46 17.47 -3.22
CA VAL A 160 14.68 16.69 -2.97
C VAL A 160 14.46 15.78 -1.75
N ILE A 161 13.86 16.33 -0.68
CA ILE A 161 13.52 15.57 0.52
C ILE A 161 12.53 14.45 0.19
N ASP A 162 11.48 14.75 -0.57
CA ASP A 162 10.48 13.78 -1.02
C ASP A 162 11.12 12.67 -1.87
N GLU A 163 12.08 13.00 -2.74
CA GLU A 163 12.80 11.98 -3.52
C GLU A 163 13.57 11.01 -2.60
N HIS A 164 14.30 11.52 -1.61
CA HIS A 164 15.04 10.70 -0.65
C HIS A 164 14.11 9.91 0.29
N PHE A 165 13.01 10.52 0.72
CA PHE A 165 11.99 9.87 1.53
C PHE A 165 11.34 8.71 0.76
N ASN A 166 10.89 8.96 -0.48
CA ASN A 166 10.32 7.94 -1.35
C ASN A 166 11.31 6.81 -1.67
N LYS A 167 12.60 7.12 -1.84
CA LYS A 167 13.64 6.08 -2.00
C LYS A 167 13.77 5.21 -0.75
N THR A 168 13.74 5.83 0.43
CA THR A 168 13.82 5.12 1.72
C THR A 168 12.58 4.24 1.93
N GLU A 169 11.39 4.76 1.63
CA GLU A 169 10.14 4.00 1.72
C GLU A 169 10.12 2.81 0.75
N LYS A 170 10.52 3.00 -0.52
CA LYS A 170 10.66 1.91 -1.50
C LYS A 170 11.66 0.85 -1.05
N THR A 171 12.76 1.28 -0.41
CA THR A 171 13.76 0.34 0.11
C THR A 171 13.20 -0.45 1.29
N LYS A 172 12.46 0.21 2.19
CA LYS A 172 11.79 -0.44 3.31
C LYS A 172 10.76 -1.47 2.84
N THR A 173 9.89 -1.11 1.91
CA THR A 173 8.92 -2.06 1.34
C THR A 173 9.60 -3.22 0.62
N ARG A 174 10.74 -2.97 -0.05
CA ARG A 174 11.54 -4.05 -0.65
C ARG A 174 12.16 -4.97 0.41
N ILE A 175 12.62 -4.43 1.52
CA ILE A 175 13.13 -5.22 2.65
C ILE A 175 12.00 -6.07 3.24
N ASP A 176 10.84 -5.48 3.52
CA ASP A 176 9.70 -6.19 4.10
C ASP A 176 9.21 -7.34 3.20
N THR A 177 9.14 -7.12 1.89
CA THR A 177 8.79 -8.18 0.92
C THR A 177 9.82 -9.31 0.89
N LEU A 178 11.11 -8.99 0.86
CA LEU A 178 12.18 -9.99 0.90
C LEU A 178 12.20 -10.77 2.22
N TYR A 179 11.91 -10.12 3.35
CA TYR A 179 11.78 -10.80 4.64
C TYR A 179 10.60 -11.78 4.65
N ALA A 180 9.45 -11.38 4.11
CA ALA A 180 8.29 -12.26 4.00
C ALA A 180 8.57 -13.47 3.09
N GLU A 181 9.18 -13.24 1.92
CA GLU A 181 9.58 -14.31 0.99
C GLU A 181 10.59 -15.27 1.64
N ASN A 182 11.56 -14.74 2.39
CA ASN A 182 12.55 -15.57 3.07
C ASN A 182 11.91 -16.44 4.16
N GLN A 183 10.99 -15.87 4.97
CA GLN A 183 10.24 -16.64 5.97
C GLN A 183 9.39 -17.75 5.32
N GLU A 184 8.74 -17.48 4.19
CA GLU A 184 7.98 -18.49 3.46
C GLU A 184 8.89 -19.61 2.94
N MET A 185 10.05 -19.27 2.39
CA MET A 185 11.03 -20.24 1.90
C MET A 185 11.64 -21.08 3.03
N GLU A 186 11.90 -20.49 4.19
CA GLU A 186 12.33 -21.21 5.39
C GLU A 186 11.27 -22.20 5.89
N GLN A 187 9.99 -21.82 5.85
CA GLN A 187 8.88 -22.70 6.19
C GLN A 187 8.79 -23.88 5.22
N ARG A 188 8.84 -23.63 3.90
CA ARG A 188 8.86 -24.68 2.87
C ARG A 188 10.05 -25.62 3.01
N LEU A 189 11.23 -25.09 3.36
CA LEU A 189 12.41 -25.90 3.64
C LEU A 189 12.23 -26.77 4.89
N ALA A 190 11.60 -26.24 5.94
CA ALA A 190 11.31 -27.01 7.14
C ALA A 190 10.30 -28.13 6.87
N GLU A 191 9.27 -27.88 6.06
CA GLU A 191 8.31 -28.89 5.61
C GLU A 191 8.98 -29.98 4.78
N MET A 192 9.75 -29.62 3.75
CA MET A 192 10.51 -30.59 2.94
C MET A 192 11.46 -31.44 3.79
N ARG A 193 12.10 -30.86 4.82
CA ARG A 193 12.96 -31.62 5.74
C ARG A 193 12.17 -32.61 6.59
N ARG A 194 10.98 -32.24 7.07
CA ARG A 194 10.08 -33.16 7.79
C ARG A 194 9.62 -34.30 6.89
N ASP A 195 9.26 -33.99 5.65
CA ASP A 195 8.84 -34.99 4.66
C ASP A 195 9.99 -35.93 4.27
N GLN A 196 11.21 -35.40 4.13
CA GLN A 196 12.40 -36.22 3.92
C GLN A 196 12.66 -37.16 5.11
N GLN A 197 12.57 -36.66 6.35
CA GLN A 197 12.73 -37.50 7.55
C GLN A 197 11.67 -38.60 7.63
N ALA A 198 10.40 -38.27 7.34
CA ALA A 198 9.31 -39.25 7.32
C ALA A 198 9.51 -40.32 6.23
N ASN A 199 9.94 -39.90 5.04
CA ASN A 199 10.26 -40.83 3.94
C ASN A 199 11.48 -41.70 4.27
N ASP A 200 12.54 -41.15 4.87
CA ASP A 200 13.73 -41.90 5.26
C ASP A 200 13.40 -43.03 6.24
N VAL A 201 12.47 -42.80 7.17
CA VAL A 201 11.98 -43.86 8.08
C VAL A 201 11.30 -44.98 7.28
N GLN A 202 10.37 -44.64 6.38
CA GLN A 202 9.69 -45.63 5.55
C GLN A 202 10.65 -46.39 4.62
N VAL A 203 11.64 -45.70 4.04
CA VAL A 203 12.67 -46.32 3.20
C VAL A 203 13.51 -47.28 4.03
N ARG A 204 13.94 -46.90 5.24
CA ARG A 204 14.68 -47.79 6.14
C ARG A 204 13.88 -49.03 6.51
N GLU A 205 12.59 -48.89 6.82
CA GLU A 205 11.72 -50.04 7.09
C GLU A 205 11.59 -50.98 5.88
N LYS A 206 11.39 -50.42 4.68
CA LYS A 206 11.31 -51.21 3.44
C LYS A 206 12.63 -51.90 3.12
N VAL A 207 13.77 -51.24 3.32
CA VAL A 207 15.10 -51.83 3.15
C VAL A 207 15.32 -52.96 4.15
N ALA A 208 14.99 -52.76 5.42
CA ALA A 208 15.10 -53.81 6.45
C ALA A 208 14.24 -55.04 6.11
N ARG A 209 12.98 -54.85 5.68
CA ARG A 209 12.13 -55.95 5.20
C ARG A 209 12.72 -56.64 3.96
N ASN A 210 13.30 -55.88 3.03
CA ASN A 210 13.91 -56.43 1.84
C ASN A 210 15.13 -57.31 2.19
N ASP A 211 15.96 -56.86 3.13
CA ASP A 211 17.13 -57.60 3.59
C ASP A 211 16.72 -58.87 4.37
N GLU A 212 15.66 -58.80 5.19
CA GLU A 212 15.09 -59.98 5.83
C GLU A 212 14.56 -61.00 4.80
N LEU A 213 13.84 -60.54 3.77
CA LEU A 213 13.35 -61.39 2.69
C LEU A 213 14.51 -62.01 1.88
N LYS A 214 15.57 -61.26 1.60
CA LYS A 214 16.78 -61.79 0.96
C LYS A 214 17.45 -62.86 1.81
N ALA A 215 17.54 -62.65 3.13
CA ALA A 215 18.08 -63.65 4.05
C ALA A 215 17.25 -64.94 4.01
N ARG A 216 15.91 -64.82 4.10
CA ARG A 216 15.00 -65.97 3.99
C ARG A 216 15.11 -66.67 2.63
N LEU A 217 15.23 -65.94 1.53
CA LEU A 217 15.45 -66.52 0.20
C LEU A 217 16.75 -67.31 0.12
N LEU A 218 17.83 -66.80 0.71
CA LEU A 218 19.11 -67.52 0.78
C LEU A 218 19.00 -68.79 1.63
N GLU A 219 18.28 -68.74 2.75
CA GLU A 219 18.02 -69.91 3.59
C GLU A 219 17.18 -70.95 2.86
N LEU A 220 16.06 -70.56 2.24
CA LEU A 220 15.25 -71.46 1.43
C LEU A 220 16.05 -72.04 0.26
N GLY A 221 16.92 -71.27 -0.38
CA GLY A 221 17.81 -71.77 -1.44
C GLY A 221 18.80 -72.84 -0.94
N ARG A 222 19.33 -72.67 0.28
CA ARG A 222 20.16 -73.70 0.94
C ARG A 222 19.35 -74.95 1.28
N GLU A 223 18.14 -74.78 1.80
CA GLU A 223 17.23 -75.91 2.09
C GLU A 223 16.85 -76.65 0.82
N GLN A 224 16.49 -75.93 -0.24
CA GLN A 224 16.20 -76.52 -1.55
C GLN A 224 17.40 -77.31 -2.09
N SER A 225 18.62 -76.78 -1.94
CA SER A 225 19.84 -77.48 -2.35
C SER A 225 20.05 -78.77 -1.55
N ARG A 226 19.83 -78.74 -0.22
CA ARG A 226 19.88 -79.95 0.62
C ARG A 226 18.82 -80.96 0.22
N VAL A 227 17.58 -80.52 -0.01
CA VAL A 227 16.50 -81.41 -0.44
C VAL A 227 16.82 -82.02 -1.81
N ALA A 228 17.34 -81.24 -2.76
CA ALA A 228 17.78 -81.75 -4.05
C ALA A 228 18.88 -82.82 -3.92
N GLU A 229 19.89 -82.58 -3.06
CA GLU A 229 20.94 -83.56 -2.78
C GLU A 229 20.37 -84.84 -2.14
N THR A 230 19.43 -84.72 -1.19
CA THR A 230 18.76 -85.89 -0.61
C THR A 230 17.92 -86.64 -1.63
N LEU A 231 17.24 -85.93 -2.54
CA LEU A 231 16.44 -86.51 -3.62
C LEU A 231 17.33 -87.30 -4.57
N ASP A 232 18.46 -86.74 -4.98
CA ASP A 232 19.42 -87.41 -5.86
C ASP A 232 20.06 -88.63 -5.19
N ARG A 233 20.37 -88.54 -3.89
CA ARG A 233 20.80 -89.69 -3.10
C ARG A 233 19.74 -90.79 -3.09
N VAL A 234 18.48 -90.46 -2.78
CA VAL A 234 17.37 -91.44 -2.77
C VAL A 234 17.12 -92.02 -4.16
N LYS A 235 17.22 -91.22 -5.23
CA LYS A 235 17.14 -91.73 -6.61
C LYS A 235 18.25 -92.72 -6.92
N SER A 236 19.49 -92.41 -6.51
CA SER A 236 20.63 -93.32 -6.71
C SER A 236 20.47 -94.62 -5.92
N GLU A 237 20.00 -94.56 -4.68
CA GLU A 237 19.72 -95.74 -3.87
C GLU A 237 18.57 -96.57 -4.45
N ARG A 238 17.51 -95.92 -4.94
CA ARG A 238 16.41 -96.57 -5.64
C ARG A 238 16.92 -97.29 -6.90
N ALA A 239 17.74 -96.63 -7.72
CA ALA A 239 18.32 -97.25 -8.91
C ALA A 239 19.20 -98.46 -8.54
N ARG A 240 20.01 -98.36 -7.48
CA ARG A 240 20.82 -99.48 -6.97
C ARG A 240 19.95 -100.64 -6.50
N ARG A 241 18.89 -100.35 -5.72
CA ARG A 241 17.93 -101.36 -5.24
C ARG A 241 17.17 -102.00 -6.40
N GLN A 242 16.81 -101.22 -7.41
CA GLN A 242 16.16 -101.70 -8.63
C GLN A 242 17.08 -102.66 -9.40
N GLN A 243 18.35 -102.30 -9.59
CA GLN A 243 19.33 -103.18 -10.22
C GLN A 243 19.55 -104.47 -9.41
N GLN A 244 19.61 -104.37 -8.07
CA GLN A 244 19.70 -105.55 -7.20
C GLN A 244 18.45 -106.43 -7.30
N LEU A 245 17.27 -105.82 -7.41
CA LEU A 245 16.01 -106.53 -7.62
C LEU A 245 16.04 -107.25 -8.96
N GLU A 246 16.43 -106.57 -10.03
CA GLU A 246 16.58 -107.14 -11.38
C GLU A 246 17.55 -108.33 -11.36
N GLU A 247 18.74 -108.17 -10.78
CA GLU A 247 19.70 -109.26 -10.64
C GLU A 247 19.13 -110.44 -9.83
N LYS A 248 18.45 -110.17 -8.71
CA LYS A 248 17.79 -111.21 -7.90
C LYS A 248 16.65 -111.89 -8.67
N THR A 249 15.88 -111.15 -9.45
CA THR A 249 14.82 -111.72 -10.30
C THR A 249 15.41 -112.56 -11.42
N GLU A 250 16.50 -112.13 -12.06
CA GLU A 250 17.21 -112.94 -13.06
C GLU A 250 17.78 -114.21 -12.45
N ARG A 251 18.43 -114.13 -11.28
CA ARG A 251 18.90 -115.31 -10.52
C ARG A 251 17.74 -116.24 -10.19
N THR A 252 16.62 -115.69 -9.72
CA THR A 252 15.41 -116.48 -9.41
C THR A 252 14.84 -117.14 -10.66
N VAL A 253 14.78 -116.44 -11.80
CA VAL A 253 14.34 -116.99 -13.08
C VAL A 253 15.31 -118.06 -13.57
N ARG A 254 16.63 -117.88 -13.43
CA ARG A 254 17.63 -118.92 -13.75
C ARG A 254 17.48 -120.14 -12.86
N SER A 255 17.36 -119.97 -11.53
CA SER A 255 17.09 -121.07 -10.60
C SER A 255 15.74 -121.74 -10.87
N ARG A 256 14.73 -120.98 -11.31
CA ARG A 256 13.44 -121.53 -11.76
C ARG A 256 13.57 -122.29 -13.07
N GLN A 257 14.40 -121.82 -14.02
CA GLN A 257 14.71 -122.54 -15.26
C GLN A 257 15.54 -123.80 -15.00
N GLU A 258 16.43 -123.79 -14.01
CA GLU A 258 17.15 -124.97 -13.51
C GLU A 258 16.20 -125.93 -12.79
N ALA A 259 15.26 -125.41 -12.00
CA ALA A 259 14.17 -126.19 -11.42
C ALA A 259 13.22 -126.77 -12.49
N GLU A 260 12.93 -126.04 -13.57
CA GLU A 260 12.19 -126.49 -14.76
C GLU A 260 12.96 -127.57 -15.54
N LYS A 261 14.29 -127.47 -15.62
CA LYS A 261 15.15 -128.53 -16.19
C LYS A 261 15.21 -129.78 -15.30
N LEU A 262 15.05 -129.62 -13.99
CA LEU A 262 14.91 -130.70 -13.01
C LEU A 262 13.45 -131.20 -12.85
N ARG A 263 12.49 -130.52 -13.48
CA ARG A 263 11.06 -130.79 -13.44
C ARG A 263 10.61 -132.08 -14.16
N PRO A 264 11.35 -132.68 -15.13
CA PRO A 264 10.99 -133.99 -15.66
C PRO A 264 11.27 -135.16 -14.70
N TYR A 265 11.98 -134.96 -13.58
CA TYR A 265 12.38 -136.04 -12.67
C TYR A 265 11.65 -136.08 -11.31
N VAL A 266 10.71 -135.19 -11.08
CA VAL A 266 9.85 -135.28 -9.89
C VAL A 266 8.40 -135.12 -10.35
N LEU A 267 7.91 -136.18 -10.98
CA LEU A 267 6.48 -136.42 -11.10
C LEU A 267 5.95 -136.72 -9.72
N GLU A 268 4.99 -135.93 -9.25
CA GLU A 268 3.89 -136.47 -8.46
C GLU A 268 2.61 -135.66 -8.65
N SER A 269 1.57 -136.42 -9.03
CA SER A 269 0.12 -136.16 -8.98
C SER A 269 -0.48 -135.01 -9.84
N PRO A 270 -1.12 -135.35 -10.97
CA PRO A 270 -1.93 -134.43 -11.79
C PRO A 270 -3.19 -133.88 -11.09
N ALA A 271 -3.58 -134.46 -9.95
CA ALA A 271 -4.83 -134.11 -9.27
C ALA A 271 -4.74 -132.81 -8.45
N THR A 272 -3.57 -132.49 -7.87
CA THR A 272 -3.34 -131.24 -7.12
C THR A 272 -3.02 -130.06 -8.05
N LEU A 273 -2.47 -130.35 -9.23
CA LEU A 273 -2.22 -129.35 -10.29
C LEU A 273 -3.50 -128.88 -10.97
N GLN A 274 -4.49 -129.76 -11.16
CA GLN A 274 -5.80 -129.35 -11.68
C GLN A 274 -6.58 -128.51 -10.66
N SER A 275 -6.54 -128.84 -9.36
CA SER A 275 -7.24 -128.04 -8.35
C SER A 275 -6.61 -126.65 -8.16
N SER A 276 -5.27 -126.57 -8.13
CA SER A 276 -4.57 -125.28 -8.03
C SER A 276 -4.69 -124.44 -9.30
N LEU A 277 -4.80 -125.06 -10.49
CA LEU A 277 -5.04 -124.36 -11.74
C LEU A 277 -6.48 -123.83 -11.84
N THR A 278 -7.48 -124.57 -11.34
CA THR A 278 -8.85 -124.06 -11.21
C THR A 278 -8.94 -122.93 -10.18
N GLU A 279 -8.26 -123.04 -9.04
CA GLU A 279 -8.20 -121.98 -8.03
C GLU A 279 -7.49 -120.72 -8.54
N LEU A 280 -6.36 -120.86 -9.26
CA LEU A 280 -5.68 -119.72 -9.90
C LEU A 280 -6.50 -119.10 -11.01
N HIS A 281 -7.24 -119.90 -11.78
CA HIS A 281 -8.14 -119.38 -12.81
C HIS A 281 -9.29 -118.60 -12.18
N GLU A 282 -9.91 -119.12 -11.12
CA GLU A 282 -10.94 -118.40 -10.37
C GLU A 282 -10.40 -117.13 -9.71
N ASN A 283 -9.20 -117.16 -9.13
CA ASN A 283 -8.53 -115.99 -8.57
C ASN A 283 -8.26 -114.94 -9.65
N LEU A 284 -7.79 -115.34 -10.82
CA LEU A 284 -7.52 -114.44 -11.95
C LEU A 284 -8.82 -113.83 -12.50
N MET A 285 -9.91 -114.60 -12.55
CA MET A 285 -11.22 -114.08 -12.94
C MET A 285 -11.79 -113.12 -11.89
N ARG A 286 -11.60 -113.41 -10.60
CA ARG A 286 -11.95 -112.49 -9.49
C ARG A 286 -11.13 -111.19 -9.54
N GLU A 287 -9.82 -111.27 -9.77
CA GLU A 287 -8.98 -110.08 -9.90
C GLU A 287 -9.32 -109.26 -11.15
N LYS A 288 -9.59 -109.91 -12.30
CA LYS A 288 -10.07 -109.18 -13.49
C LYS A 288 -11.39 -108.46 -13.22
N ALA A 289 -12.35 -109.12 -12.60
CA ALA A 289 -13.62 -108.48 -12.21
C ALA A 289 -13.39 -107.32 -11.22
N HIS A 290 -12.41 -107.45 -10.31
CA HIS A 290 -12.04 -106.39 -9.38
C HIS A 290 -11.36 -105.20 -10.09
N ILE A 291 -10.47 -105.47 -11.04
CA ILE A 291 -9.81 -104.45 -11.86
C ILE A 291 -10.84 -103.71 -12.71
N ASP A 292 -11.76 -104.41 -13.38
CA ASP A 292 -12.83 -103.78 -14.16
C ASP A 292 -13.73 -102.89 -13.27
N SER A 293 -14.01 -103.33 -12.04
CA SER A 293 -14.76 -102.51 -11.06
C SER A 293 -13.99 -101.26 -10.66
N MET A 294 -12.69 -101.39 -10.38
CA MET A 294 -11.82 -100.27 -10.03
C MET A 294 -11.60 -99.32 -11.21
N GLU A 295 -11.53 -99.81 -12.44
CA GLU A 295 -11.41 -98.98 -13.64
C GLU A 295 -12.69 -98.20 -13.92
N ARG A 296 -13.87 -98.81 -13.76
CA ARG A 296 -15.15 -98.08 -13.82
C ARG A 296 -15.22 -97.00 -12.75
N ARG A 297 -14.77 -97.30 -11.53
CA ARG A 297 -14.72 -96.33 -10.42
C ARG A 297 -13.73 -95.21 -10.69
N ALA A 298 -12.56 -95.51 -11.24
CA ALA A 298 -11.56 -94.52 -11.62
C ALA A 298 -12.10 -93.59 -12.72
N ARG A 299 -12.76 -94.14 -13.75
CA ARG A 299 -13.40 -93.33 -14.80
C ARG A 299 -14.50 -92.43 -14.24
N ALA A 300 -15.37 -92.95 -13.36
CA ALA A 300 -16.40 -92.15 -12.71
C ALA A 300 -15.83 -91.03 -11.81
N LEU A 301 -14.76 -91.32 -11.06
CA LEU A 301 -14.04 -90.32 -10.27
C LEU A 301 -13.36 -89.27 -11.16
N ASN A 302 -12.83 -89.67 -12.32
CA ASN A 302 -12.21 -88.73 -13.25
C ASN A 302 -13.24 -87.78 -13.86
N THR A 303 -14.40 -88.28 -14.27
CA THR A 303 -15.51 -87.43 -14.73
C THR A 303 -15.98 -86.48 -13.62
N SER A 304 -16.01 -86.94 -12.36
CA SER A 304 -16.31 -86.07 -11.23
C SER A 304 -15.23 -85.01 -11.01
N ALA A 305 -13.95 -85.36 -11.14
CA ALA A 305 -12.85 -84.40 -11.06
C ALA A 305 -12.96 -83.33 -12.15
N ASP A 306 -13.28 -83.71 -13.39
CA ASP A 306 -13.51 -82.78 -14.49
C ASP A 306 -14.65 -81.81 -14.16
N THR A 307 -15.77 -82.29 -13.59
CA THR A 307 -16.86 -81.38 -13.15
C THR A 307 -16.42 -80.41 -12.05
N PHE A 308 -15.57 -80.84 -11.11
CA PHE A 308 -15.03 -79.93 -10.09
C PHE A 308 -14.07 -78.90 -10.68
N THR A 309 -13.31 -79.24 -11.73
CA THR A 309 -12.45 -78.25 -12.41
C THR A 309 -13.28 -77.17 -13.13
N VAL A 310 -14.40 -77.55 -13.76
CA VAL A 310 -15.32 -76.57 -14.38
C VAL A 310 -15.88 -75.64 -13.31
N VAL A 311 -16.42 -76.19 -12.21
CA VAL A 311 -16.96 -75.38 -11.10
C VAL A 311 -15.87 -74.49 -10.48
N SER A 312 -14.64 -74.98 -10.34
CA SER A 312 -13.52 -74.18 -9.83
C SER A 312 -13.20 -73.00 -10.75
N ASN A 313 -13.26 -73.19 -12.07
CA ASN A 313 -13.04 -72.12 -13.04
C ASN A 313 -14.18 -71.09 -12.98
N ASP A 314 -15.43 -71.54 -12.83
CA ASP A 314 -16.58 -70.65 -12.68
C ASP A 314 -16.49 -69.82 -11.38
N VAL A 315 -16.08 -70.44 -10.26
CA VAL A 315 -15.83 -69.73 -8.99
C VAL A 315 -14.71 -68.69 -9.16
N GLN A 316 -13.62 -69.02 -9.85
CA GLN A 316 -12.56 -68.05 -10.14
C GLN A 316 -13.05 -66.89 -11.02
N ALA A 317 -13.93 -67.14 -11.98
CA ALA A 317 -14.53 -66.09 -12.80
C ALA A 317 -15.44 -65.18 -11.95
N CYS A 318 -16.25 -65.74 -11.05
CA CYS A 318 -17.06 -64.97 -10.11
C CYS A 318 -16.19 -64.12 -9.16
N VAL A 319 -15.07 -64.64 -8.67
CA VAL A 319 -14.14 -63.87 -7.83
C VAL A 319 -13.57 -62.68 -8.59
N LYS A 320 -13.15 -62.86 -9.85
CA LYS A 320 -12.67 -61.75 -10.69
C LYS A 320 -13.74 -60.67 -10.91
N LEU A 321 -14.97 -61.08 -11.17
CA LEU A 321 -16.10 -60.15 -11.31
C LEU A 321 -16.36 -59.37 -10.01
N LEU A 322 -16.27 -60.03 -8.85
CA LEU A 322 -16.41 -59.36 -7.56
C LEU A 322 -15.27 -58.36 -7.28
N GLU A 323 -14.03 -58.69 -7.66
CA GLU A 323 -12.90 -57.76 -7.57
C GLU A 323 -13.08 -56.55 -8.49
N GLU A 324 -13.58 -56.75 -9.70
CA GLU A 324 -13.90 -55.66 -10.64
C GLU A 324 -15.01 -54.75 -10.08
N ILE A 325 -16.09 -55.32 -9.56
CA ILE A 325 -17.16 -54.58 -8.91
C ILE A 325 -16.64 -53.79 -7.70
N SER A 326 -15.79 -54.40 -6.87
CA SER A 326 -15.18 -53.72 -5.72
C SER A 326 -14.37 -52.49 -6.15
N ARG A 327 -13.59 -52.60 -7.23
CA ARG A 327 -12.83 -51.46 -7.77
C ARG A 327 -13.72 -50.39 -8.38
N GLU A 328 -14.81 -50.76 -9.03
CA GLU A 328 -15.78 -49.79 -9.56
C GLU A 328 -16.52 -49.07 -8.42
N LEU A 329 -16.88 -49.76 -7.33
CA LEU A 329 -17.45 -49.13 -6.13
C LEU A 329 -16.48 -48.13 -5.48
N GLU A 330 -15.20 -48.48 -5.37
CA GLU A 330 -14.18 -47.54 -4.85
C GLU A 330 -14.07 -46.28 -5.73
N LYS A 331 -14.12 -46.44 -7.06
CA LYS A 331 -14.13 -45.29 -7.99
C LYS A 331 -15.42 -44.46 -7.85
N GLU A 332 -16.56 -45.10 -7.68
CA GLU A 332 -17.84 -44.42 -7.48
C GLU A 332 -17.82 -43.57 -6.20
N ASP A 333 -17.32 -44.13 -5.09
CA ASP A 333 -17.15 -43.41 -3.83
C ASP A 333 -16.19 -42.21 -3.98
N GLU A 334 -15.09 -42.37 -4.71
CA GLU A 334 -14.16 -41.27 -5.00
C GLU A 334 -14.82 -40.15 -5.83
N GLU A 335 -15.58 -40.51 -6.87
CA GLU A 335 -16.30 -39.55 -7.70
C GLU A 335 -17.45 -38.88 -6.95
N GLU A 336 -18.17 -39.60 -6.08
CA GLU A 336 -19.19 -39.02 -5.21
C GLU A 336 -18.56 -38.02 -4.22
N SER A 337 -17.40 -38.36 -3.64
CA SER A 337 -16.64 -37.44 -2.79
C SER A 337 -16.20 -36.18 -3.54
N ARG A 338 -15.71 -36.33 -4.78
CA ARG A 338 -15.35 -35.20 -5.66
C ARG A 338 -16.57 -34.35 -6.01
N ALA A 339 -17.70 -34.99 -6.33
CA ALA A 339 -18.95 -34.31 -6.64
C ALA A 339 -19.47 -33.51 -5.44
N ALA A 340 -19.39 -34.07 -4.22
CA ALA A 340 -19.76 -33.38 -2.99
C ALA A 340 -18.88 -32.14 -2.75
N ARG A 341 -17.55 -32.26 -2.87
CA ARG A 341 -16.63 -31.12 -2.75
C ARG A 341 -16.88 -30.04 -3.81
N ASN A 342 -17.14 -30.44 -5.05
CA ASN A 342 -17.46 -29.50 -6.13
C ASN A 342 -18.78 -28.78 -5.87
N LYS A 343 -19.79 -29.48 -5.34
CA LYS A 343 -21.08 -28.89 -4.98
C LYS A 343 -20.94 -27.86 -3.85
N GLU A 344 -20.15 -28.17 -2.82
CA GLU A 344 -19.83 -27.24 -1.73
C GLU A 344 -19.07 -26.01 -2.26
N ALA A 345 -18.03 -26.22 -3.09
CA ALA A 345 -17.29 -25.13 -3.71
C ALA A 345 -18.15 -24.25 -4.63
N ILE A 346 -19.11 -24.82 -5.36
CA ILE A 346 -20.09 -24.06 -6.16
C ILE A 346 -21.03 -23.26 -5.25
N SER A 347 -21.48 -23.85 -4.15
CA SER A 347 -22.33 -23.17 -3.16
C SER A 347 -21.61 -21.97 -2.55
N ASP A 348 -20.36 -22.14 -2.13
CA ASP A 348 -19.54 -21.07 -1.54
C ASP A 348 -19.24 -19.97 -2.55
N ARG A 349 -18.86 -20.32 -3.77
CA ARG A 349 -18.70 -19.34 -4.86
C ARG A 349 -20.01 -18.62 -5.16
N GLY A 350 -21.14 -19.31 -5.14
CA GLY A 350 -22.46 -18.71 -5.32
C GLY A 350 -22.82 -17.70 -4.22
N ASN A 351 -22.45 -17.99 -2.97
CA ASN A 351 -22.61 -17.05 -1.86
C ASN A 351 -21.71 -15.82 -2.03
N ASN A 352 -20.43 -16.03 -2.37
CA ASN A 352 -19.50 -14.93 -2.65
C ASN A 352 -19.98 -14.03 -3.79
N VAL A 353 -20.51 -14.60 -4.88
CA VAL A 353 -21.09 -13.81 -5.99
C VAL A 353 -22.26 -12.97 -5.51
N ARG A 354 -23.17 -13.53 -4.68
CA ARG A 354 -24.30 -12.77 -4.13
C ARG A 354 -23.85 -11.65 -3.21
N GLU A 355 -22.82 -11.86 -2.39
CA GLU A 355 -22.23 -10.82 -1.56
C GLU A 355 -21.61 -9.70 -2.42
N VAL A 356 -20.83 -10.07 -3.44
CA VAL A 356 -20.25 -9.12 -4.39
C VAL A 356 -21.36 -8.32 -5.09
N GLU A 357 -22.41 -8.96 -5.60
CA GLU A 357 -23.56 -8.27 -6.21
C GLU A 357 -24.27 -7.31 -5.24
N GLN A 358 -24.38 -7.66 -3.96
CA GLN A 358 -24.93 -6.76 -2.94
C GLN A 358 -24.03 -5.55 -2.71
N THR A 359 -22.71 -5.77 -2.62
CA THR A 359 -21.74 -4.67 -2.49
C THR A 359 -21.71 -3.78 -3.73
N GLU A 360 -21.81 -4.35 -4.93
CA GLU A 360 -21.90 -3.62 -6.18
C GLU A 360 -23.14 -2.73 -6.22
N LYS A 361 -24.32 -3.27 -5.87
CA LYS A 361 -25.57 -2.50 -5.76
C LYS A 361 -25.46 -1.38 -4.72
N LEU A 362 -24.78 -1.61 -3.60
CA LEU A 362 -24.55 -0.58 -2.59
C LEU A 362 -23.66 0.55 -3.14
N LEU A 363 -22.56 0.19 -3.82
CA LEU A 363 -21.62 1.13 -4.42
C LEU A 363 -22.25 1.92 -5.57
N GLN A 364 -23.07 1.28 -6.42
CA GLN A 364 -23.86 1.97 -7.46
C GLN A 364 -24.79 3.01 -6.84
N ARG A 365 -25.53 2.67 -5.77
CA ARG A 365 -26.36 3.66 -5.05
C ARG A 365 -25.55 4.78 -4.39
N GLN A 366 -24.31 4.52 -3.98
CA GLN A 366 -23.43 5.57 -3.47
C GLN A 366 -22.97 6.48 -4.62
N LEU A 367 -22.55 5.91 -5.75
CA LEU A 367 -22.18 6.66 -6.95
C LEU A 367 -23.33 7.53 -7.45
N ASP A 368 -24.56 7.01 -7.51
CA ASP A 368 -25.73 7.79 -7.92
C ASP A 368 -25.98 8.98 -6.99
N ARG A 369 -25.82 8.79 -5.67
CA ARG A 369 -25.94 9.89 -4.69
C ARG A 369 -24.85 10.94 -4.88
N TRP A 370 -23.62 10.53 -5.16
CA TRP A 370 -22.52 11.45 -5.44
C TRP A 370 -22.73 12.19 -6.77
N ASN A 371 -23.20 11.51 -7.81
CA ASN A 371 -23.53 12.11 -9.10
C ASN A 371 -24.63 13.15 -8.96
N GLN A 372 -25.73 12.84 -8.27
CA GLN A 372 -26.79 13.81 -7.96
C GLN A 372 -26.25 15.00 -7.17
N ARG A 373 -25.33 14.77 -6.22
CA ARG A 373 -24.69 15.85 -5.47
C ARG A 373 -23.83 16.73 -6.38
N ILE A 374 -23.04 16.14 -7.27
CA ILE A 374 -22.21 16.86 -8.24
C ILE A 374 -23.10 17.67 -9.21
N GLU A 375 -24.18 17.08 -9.72
CA GLU A 375 -25.15 17.78 -10.58
C GLU A 375 -25.76 18.97 -9.85
N SER A 376 -26.25 18.79 -8.62
CA SER A 376 -26.80 19.90 -7.83
C SER A 376 -25.77 21.01 -7.57
N LEU A 377 -24.49 20.66 -7.38
CA LEU A 377 -23.42 21.65 -7.21
C LEU A 377 -23.10 22.37 -8.52
N ARG A 378 -23.13 21.67 -9.65
CA ARG A 378 -22.96 22.26 -10.98
C ARG A 378 -24.09 23.21 -11.33
N GLU A 379 -25.34 22.82 -11.08
CA GLU A 379 -26.51 23.69 -11.27
C GLU A 379 -26.43 24.93 -10.39
N ASN A 380 -26.09 24.78 -9.10
CA ASN A 380 -25.90 25.92 -8.20
C ASN A 380 -24.75 26.85 -8.65
N ALA A 381 -23.66 26.29 -9.17
CA ALA A 381 -22.56 27.07 -9.70
C ALA A 381 -22.96 27.82 -10.98
N GLN A 382 -23.70 27.18 -11.88
CA GLN A 382 -24.26 27.80 -13.09
C GLN A 382 -25.23 28.93 -12.73
N GLN A 383 -26.18 28.70 -11.83
CA GLN A 383 -27.12 29.73 -11.37
C GLN A 383 -26.40 30.93 -10.74
N LYS A 384 -25.35 30.69 -9.94
CA LYS A 384 -24.53 31.78 -9.38
C LYS A 384 -23.76 32.54 -10.47
N ALA A 385 -23.25 31.83 -11.47
CA ALA A 385 -22.55 32.45 -12.60
C ALA A 385 -23.50 33.30 -13.46
N GLU A 386 -24.69 32.79 -13.77
CA GLU A 386 -25.74 33.52 -14.49
C GLU A 386 -26.22 34.75 -13.70
N ALA A 387 -26.44 34.62 -12.39
CA ALA A 387 -26.80 35.75 -11.54
C ALA A 387 -25.69 36.81 -11.49
N ALA A 388 -24.42 36.40 -11.40
CA ALA A 388 -23.28 37.32 -11.44
C ALA A 388 -23.13 38.00 -12.81
N GLN A 389 -23.39 37.28 -13.91
CA GLN A 389 -23.41 37.86 -15.26
C GLN A 389 -24.54 38.89 -15.41
N ALA A 390 -25.76 38.58 -14.95
CA ALA A 390 -26.88 39.50 -14.97
C ALA A 390 -26.57 40.76 -14.16
N GLN A 391 -26.01 40.63 -12.94
CA GLN A 391 -25.57 41.77 -12.14
C GLN A 391 -24.46 42.59 -12.84
N MET A 392 -23.52 41.93 -13.52
CA MET A 392 -22.50 42.63 -14.32
C MET A 392 -23.11 43.41 -15.49
N GLU A 393 -24.11 42.86 -16.17
CA GLU A 393 -24.82 43.53 -17.25
C GLU A 393 -25.63 44.72 -16.75
N GLU A 394 -26.35 44.57 -15.63
CA GLU A 394 -27.04 45.66 -14.95
C GLU A 394 -26.06 46.79 -14.57
N LEU A 395 -24.93 46.45 -13.93
CA LEU A 395 -23.91 47.43 -13.58
C LEU A 395 -23.30 48.11 -14.82
N ARG A 396 -23.09 47.39 -15.92
CA ARG A 396 -22.63 47.96 -17.19
C ARG A 396 -23.65 48.93 -17.77
N ASN A 397 -24.94 48.59 -17.71
CA ASN A 397 -26.03 49.45 -18.17
C ASN A 397 -26.13 50.73 -17.32
N VAL A 398 -26.04 50.60 -15.99
CA VAL A 398 -26.00 51.75 -15.07
C VAL A 398 -24.76 52.61 -15.32
N GLN A 399 -23.59 52.01 -15.54
CA GLN A 399 -22.37 52.75 -15.87
C GLN A 399 -22.50 53.49 -17.21
N LYS A 400 -23.16 52.89 -18.21
CA LYS A 400 -23.44 53.52 -19.50
C LYS A 400 -24.39 54.72 -19.32
N GLN A 401 -25.49 54.55 -18.59
CA GLN A 401 -26.42 55.64 -18.25
C GLN A 401 -25.71 56.77 -17.51
N LEU A 402 -24.91 56.47 -16.49
CA LEU A 402 -24.13 57.47 -15.75
C LEU A 402 -23.11 58.20 -16.64
N ARG A 403 -22.51 57.51 -17.63
CA ARG A 403 -21.63 58.17 -18.62
C ARG A 403 -22.41 59.10 -19.53
N GLU A 404 -23.57 58.67 -20.02
CA GLU A 404 -24.46 59.48 -20.86
C GLU A 404 -24.95 60.72 -20.08
N GLU A 405 -25.43 60.55 -18.85
CA GLU A 405 -25.82 61.66 -17.96
C GLU A 405 -24.67 62.62 -17.69
N ARG A 406 -23.45 62.11 -17.44
CA ARG A 406 -22.26 62.96 -17.26
C ARG A 406 -21.94 63.74 -18.53
N ALA A 407 -22.03 63.10 -19.70
CA ALA A 407 -21.79 63.75 -20.98
C ALA A 407 -22.85 64.84 -21.27
N GLU A 408 -24.12 64.58 -20.97
CA GLU A 408 -25.20 65.57 -21.08
C GLU A 408 -25.01 66.74 -20.12
N LYS A 409 -24.75 66.46 -18.84
CA LYS A 409 -24.43 67.51 -17.84
C LYS A 409 -23.22 68.33 -18.27
N GLN A 410 -22.20 67.71 -18.86
CA GLN A 410 -21.02 68.41 -19.36
C GLN A 410 -21.35 69.30 -20.57
N ARG A 411 -22.20 68.83 -21.51
CA ARG A 411 -22.70 69.65 -22.63
C ARG A 411 -23.52 70.83 -22.13
N ASP A 412 -24.38 70.63 -21.14
CA ASP A 412 -25.18 71.70 -20.56
C ASP A 412 -24.34 72.70 -19.77
N MET A 413 -23.32 72.24 -19.05
CA MET A 413 -22.32 73.10 -18.43
C MET A 413 -21.56 73.93 -19.47
N GLU A 414 -21.16 73.33 -20.60
CA GLU A 414 -20.50 74.06 -21.69
C GLU A 414 -21.43 75.10 -22.31
N ARG A 415 -22.70 74.76 -22.55
CA ARG A 415 -23.71 75.72 -23.02
C ARG A 415 -23.90 76.88 -22.04
N ARG A 416 -23.95 76.59 -20.74
CA ARG A 416 -24.04 77.64 -19.69
C ARG A 416 -22.78 78.49 -19.68
N ARG A 417 -21.60 77.90 -19.81
CA ARG A 417 -20.32 78.60 -19.89
C ARG A 417 -20.27 79.55 -21.08
N ILE A 418 -20.66 79.10 -22.27
CA ILE A 418 -20.74 79.93 -23.47
C ILE A 418 -21.75 81.08 -23.27
N ARG A 419 -22.90 80.83 -22.63
CA ARG A 419 -23.86 81.91 -22.32
C ARG A 419 -23.27 82.93 -21.35
N ILE A 420 -22.58 82.47 -20.30
CA ILE A 420 -21.90 83.34 -19.33
C ILE A 420 -20.86 84.20 -20.07
N GLU A 421 -20.01 83.60 -20.89
CA GLU A 421 -18.97 84.29 -21.67
C GLU A 421 -19.59 85.31 -22.65
N GLN A 422 -20.70 84.97 -23.31
CA GLN A 422 -21.44 85.91 -24.15
C GLN A 422 -22.02 87.08 -23.35
N THR A 423 -22.55 86.84 -22.14
CA THR A 423 -23.07 87.91 -21.28
C THR A 423 -21.95 88.76 -20.68
N GLU A 424 -20.81 88.17 -20.33
CA GLU A 424 -19.62 88.88 -19.88
C GLU A 424 -19.08 89.78 -20.99
N LYS A 425 -18.98 89.26 -22.23
CA LYS A 425 -18.60 90.07 -23.39
C LYS A 425 -19.55 91.24 -23.61
N LYS A 426 -20.87 91.01 -23.59
CA LYS A 426 -21.86 92.09 -23.68
C LYS A 426 -21.73 93.12 -22.55
N MET A 427 -21.40 92.68 -21.33
CA MET A 427 -21.15 93.59 -20.22
C MET A 427 -19.89 94.43 -20.43
N VAL A 428 -18.83 93.84 -20.99
CA VAL A 428 -17.61 94.58 -21.38
C VAL A 428 -17.91 95.58 -22.49
N ASP A 429 -18.57 95.16 -23.57
CA ASP A 429 -18.96 96.04 -24.67
C ASP A 429 -19.86 97.19 -24.19
N LEU A 430 -20.80 96.93 -23.27
CA LEU A 430 -21.64 97.98 -22.66
C LEU A 430 -20.83 98.92 -21.76
N LYS A 431 -19.86 98.41 -21.00
CA LYS A 431 -18.96 99.25 -20.20
C LYS A 431 -18.12 100.16 -21.08
N GLU A 432 -17.53 99.64 -22.16
CA GLU A 432 -16.77 100.43 -23.13
C GLU A 432 -17.64 101.48 -23.82
N ASN A 433 -18.89 101.14 -24.17
CA ASN A 433 -19.84 102.12 -24.73
C ASN A 433 -20.19 103.23 -23.72
N ILE A 434 -20.45 102.88 -22.45
CA ILE A 434 -20.73 103.87 -21.41
C ILE A 434 -19.49 104.75 -21.16
N GLU A 435 -18.28 104.18 -21.12
CA GLU A 435 -17.04 104.94 -20.98
C GLU A 435 -16.81 105.89 -22.17
N SER A 436 -17.10 105.45 -23.39
CA SER A 436 -17.09 106.26 -24.60
C SER A 436 -18.13 107.39 -24.57
N GLU A 437 -19.35 107.10 -24.11
CA GLU A 437 -20.40 108.12 -23.92
C GLU A 437 -20.02 109.13 -22.85
N ILE A 438 -19.43 108.68 -21.73
CA ILE A 438 -18.90 109.56 -20.68
C ILE A 438 -17.77 110.43 -21.23
N GLN A 439 -16.84 109.87 -22.00
CA GLN A 439 -15.76 110.63 -22.66
C GLN A 439 -16.33 111.65 -23.65
N SER A 440 -17.29 111.27 -24.49
CA SER A 440 -17.96 112.17 -25.43
C SER A 440 -18.72 113.29 -24.72
N ALA A 441 -19.45 112.97 -23.65
CA ALA A 441 -20.13 113.96 -22.83
C ALA A 441 -19.14 114.89 -22.10
N HIS A 442 -18.01 114.36 -21.63
CA HIS A 442 -16.94 115.14 -21.03
C HIS A 442 -16.27 116.07 -22.05
N ASP A 443 -16.02 115.60 -23.28
CA ASP A 443 -15.49 116.42 -24.37
C ASP A 443 -16.48 117.52 -24.79
N GLN A 444 -17.77 117.23 -24.82
CA GLN A 444 -18.81 118.24 -25.07
C GLN A 444 -18.89 119.26 -23.94
N TYR A 445 -18.77 118.82 -22.68
CA TYR A 445 -18.69 119.70 -21.51
C TYR A 445 -17.47 120.62 -21.60
N LEU A 446 -16.29 120.09 -21.94
CA LEU A 446 -15.06 120.88 -22.13
C LEU A 446 -15.20 121.89 -23.28
N LYS A 447 -15.88 121.52 -24.39
CA LYS A 447 -16.17 122.45 -25.49
C LYS A 447 -17.12 123.57 -25.06
N LEU A 448 -18.15 123.27 -24.27
CA LEU A 448 -19.04 124.27 -23.69
C LEU A 448 -18.32 125.17 -22.69
N GLU A 449 -17.45 124.61 -21.84
CA GLU A 449 -16.61 125.37 -20.92
C GLU A 449 -15.65 126.30 -21.68
N ALA A 450 -15.05 125.83 -22.78
CA ALA A 450 -14.24 126.64 -23.68
C ALA A 450 -15.05 127.74 -24.38
N HIS A 451 -16.29 127.46 -24.82
CA HIS A 451 -17.20 128.45 -25.38
C HIS A 451 -17.63 129.50 -24.36
N ILE A 452 -17.89 129.11 -23.11
CA ILE A 452 -18.22 130.03 -22.02
C ILE A 452 -16.99 130.88 -21.68
N LYS A 453 -15.79 130.30 -21.60
CA LYS A 453 -14.54 131.05 -21.40
C LYS A 453 -14.28 132.03 -22.54
N LEU A 454 -14.52 131.61 -23.80
CA LEU A 454 -14.44 132.50 -24.96
C LEU A 454 -15.45 133.65 -24.88
N TYR A 455 -16.70 133.36 -24.52
CA TYR A 455 -17.74 134.38 -24.33
C TYR A 455 -17.38 135.36 -23.20
N ILE A 456 -16.86 134.86 -22.08
CA ILE A 456 -16.37 135.70 -20.98
C ILE A 456 -15.22 136.59 -21.46
N THR A 457 -14.26 136.05 -22.22
CA THR A 457 -13.15 136.86 -22.79
C THR A 457 -13.58 137.84 -23.88
N GLU A 458 -14.67 137.56 -24.59
CA GLU A 458 -15.26 138.50 -25.58
C GLU A 458 -16.06 139.61 -24.89
N VAL A 459 -16.75 139.30 -23.79
CA VAL A 459 -17.44 140.29 -22.94
C VAL A 459 -16.43 141.17 -22.17
N GLU A 460 -15.31 140.61 -21.68
CA GLU A 460 -14.23 141.39 -21.05
C GLU A 460 -13.47 142.29 -22.05
N LYS A 461 -13.49 141.99 -23.35
CA LYS A 461 -12.94 142.86 -24.41
C LYS A 461 -13.90 143.94 -24.90
N SER A 462 -15.18 143.88 -24.50
CA SER A 462 -16.22 144.84 -24.88
C SER A 462 -16.65 145.77 -23.72
N LEU A 463 -15.89 145.75 -22.63
CA LEU A 463 -15.80 146.77 -21.59
C LEU A 463 -14.47 147.51 -21.74
#